data_AF-A0A550GPF0-F1
#
_entry.id   AF-A0A550GPF0-F1
#
_cell.length_a   1.000
_cell.length_b   1.000
_cell.length_c   1.000
_cell.angle_alpha   90.00
_cell.angle_beta   90.00
_cell.angle_gamma   90.00
#
_symmetry.space_group_name_H-M   'P 1'
#
loop_
_entity.id
_entity.type
_entity.pdbx_description
1 polymer ?
#
loop_
_entity_poly.entity_id
_entity_poly.type
_entity_poly.pdbx_seq_one_letter_code
_entity_poly.pdbx_strand_id
1 'polypeptide(L)'
;MIIELTNIVAGLILAMGILPSIPAIGDSLEKVAKWLGRFQTIIGVIAIILGVLYFGDLLQSIVAIVAGLILAVGLLTSIPAIGNDIAKVAKWLGGFQTIIGVIAIILGIWGLLF
;
A
#
# COMPACT_ATOMS: atom_id res chain seq x y z
N MET A 1 -8.67 -12.05 -10.95
CA MET A 1 -7.43 -12.64 -10.38
C MET A 1 -6.23 -11.71 -10.25
N ILE A 2 -5.92 -10.86 -11.25
CA ILE A 2 -4.71 -10.02 -11.22
C ILE A 2 -4.84 -8.85 -10.23
N ILE A 3 -6.04 -8.26 -10.10
CA ILE A 3 -6.27 -7.10 -9.23
C ILE A 3 -6.29 -7.49 -7.75
N GLU A 4 -6.81 -8.68 -7.46
CA GLU A 4 -6.92 -9.30 -6.15
C GLU A 4 -5.53 -9.64 -5.62
N LEU A 5 -4.67 -10.22 -6.46
CA LEU A 5 -3.27 -10.45 -6.14
C LEU A 5 -2.54 -9.12 -5.90
N THR A 6 -2.82 -8.10 -6.71
CA THR A 6 -2.25 -6.76 -6.54
C THR A 6 -2.70 -6.14 -5.21
N ASN A 7 -3.96 -6.32 -4.82
CA ASN A 7 -4.49 -5.87 -3.53
C ASN A 7 -3.82 -6.56 -2.35
N ILE A 8 -3.58 -7.87 -2.44
CA ILE A 8 -2.84 -8.59 -1.39
C ILE A 8 -1.41 -8.07 -1.29
N VAL A 9 -0.70 -7.93 -2.41
CA VAL A 9 0.70 -7.46 -2.41
C VAL A 9 0.79 -6.02 -1.94
N ALA A 10 -0.06 -5.13 -2.44
CA ALA A 10 -0.12 -3.74 -2.01
C ALA A 10 -0.47 -3.66 -0.51
N GLY A 11 -1.42 -4.47 -0.06
CA GLY A 11 -1.84 -4.54 1.33
C GLY A 11 -0.74 -5.03 2.27
N LEU A 12 0.04 -6.02 1.85
CA LEU A 12 1.23 -6.49 2.59
C LEU A 12 2.27 -5.38 2.71
N ILE A 13 2.54 -4.63 1.64
CA ILE A 13 3.50 -3.52 1.66
C ILE A 13 3.04 -2.39 2.57
N LEU A 14 1.75 -2.05 2.51
CA LEU A 14 1.16 -1.08 3.41
C LEU A 14 1.28 -1.54 4.86
N ALA A 15 0.91 -2.80 5.16
CA ALA A 15 1.01 -3.37 6.50
C ALA A 15 2.45 -3.45 7.03
N MET A 16 3.46 -3.61 6.17
CA MET A 16 4.86 -3.54 6.59
C MET A 16 5.32 -2.14 7.00
N GLY A 17 4.55 -1.09 6.75
CA GLY A 17 4.84 0.26 7.24
C GLY A 17 4.98 0.35 8.77
N ILE A 18 4.38 -0.58 9.52
CA ILE A 18 4.48 -0.62 10.99
C ILE A 18 5.62 -1.48 11.52
N LEU A 19 6.27 -2.29 10.67
CA LEU A 19 7.35 -3.18 11.10
C LEU A 19 8.49 -2.42 11.81
N PRO A 20 8.96 -1.25 11.31
CA PRO A 20 10.00 -0.47 11.98
C PRO A 20 9.60 0.05 13.37
N SER A 21 8.30 0.13 13.65
CA SER A 21 7.76 0.65 14.91
C SER A 21 7.63 -0.42 15.99
N ILE A 22 7.87 -1.70 15.67
CA ILE A 22 7.76 -2.81 16.63
C ILE A 22 9.17 -3.15 17.12
N PRO A 23 9.54 -2.81 18.38
CA PRO A 23 10.89 -2.97 18.91
C PRO A 23 11.37 -4.43 19.06
N ALA A 24 10.47 -5.41 18.86
CA ALA A 24 10.76 -6.84 18.94
C ALA A 24 11.04 -7.50 17.56
N ILE A 25 11.07 -6.71 16.48
CA ILE A 25 11.25 -7.23 15.12
C ILE A 25 12.74 -7.39 14.83
N GLY A 26 13.16 -8.63 14.58
CA GLY A 26 14.55 -8.95 14.30
C GLY A 26 15.04 -8.40 12.96
N ASP A 27 16.37 -8.23 12.83
CA ASP A 27 17.07 -7.65 11.68
C ASP A 27 16.64 -8.22 10.31
N SER A 28 16.25 -9.50 10.26
CA SER A 28 15.79 -10.15 9.02
C SER A 28 14.49 -9.56 8.50
N LEU A 29 13.53 -9.26 9.38
CA LEU A 29 12.24 -8.66 9.00
C LEU A 29 12.41 -7.18 8.63
N GLU A 30 13.32 -6.46 9.28
CA GLU A 30 13.66 -5.08 8.90
C GLU A 30 14.28 -5.01 7.50
N LYS A 31 15.18 -5.96 7.16
CA LYS A 31 15.75 -6.08 5.81
C LYS A 31 14.68 -6.36 4.76
N VAL A 32 13.74 -7.26 5.05
CA VAL A 32 12.62 -7.59 4.16
C VAL A 32 11.70 -6.36 3.96
N ALA A 33 11.38 -5.63 5.02
CA ALA A 33 10.59 -4.40 4.93
C ALA A 33 11.29 -3.33 4.07
N LYS A 34 12.59 -3.09 4.28
CA LYS A 34 13.39 -2.18 3.44
C LYS A 34 13.48 -2.63 1.99
N TRP A 35 13.59 -3.94 1.75
CA TRP A 35 13.61 -4.51 0.40
C TRP A 35 12.25 -4.33 -0.30
N LEU A 36 11.14 -4.65 0.36
CA LEU A 36 9.79 -4.47 -0.17
C LEU A 36 9.41 -2.99 -0.35
N GLY A 37 9.87 -2.12 0.54
CA GLY A 37 9.71 -0.67 0.42
C GLY A 37 10.33 -0.08 -0.86
N ARG A 38 11.35 -0.71 -1.45
CA ARG A 38 11.90 -0.27 -2.75
C ARG A 38 10.93 -0.51 -3.92
N PHE A 39 10.09 -1.54 -3.82
CA PHE A 39 9.10 -1.87 -4.85
C PHE A 39 7.75 -1.17 -4.63
N GLN A 40 7.58 -0.48 -3.51
CA GLN A 40 6.36 0.24 -3.14
C GLN A 40 5.86 1.15 -4.27
N THR A 41 6.73 1.91 -4.92
CA THR A 41 6.37 2.80 -6.03
C THR A 41 5.78 2.03 -7.21
N ILE A 42 6.49 1.00 -7.64
CA ILE A 42 6.15 0.22 -8.83
C ILE A 42 4.80 -0.45 -8.59
N ILE A 43 4.63 -1.04 -7.40
CA ILE A 43 3.39 -1.73 -7.02
C ILE A 43 2.24 -0.73 -6.85
N GLY A 44 2.49 0.45 -6.27
CA GLY A 44 1.48 1.49 -6.14
C GLY A 44 0.97 2.00 -7.49
N VAL A 45 1.87 2.23 -8.44
CA VAL A 45 1.50 2.64 -9.81
C VAL A 45 0.72 1.53 -10.52
N ILE A 46 1.18 0.27 -10.42
CA ILE A 46 0.48 -0.88 -10.99
C ILE A 46 -0.92 -1.02 -10.39
N ALA A 47 -1.07 -0.87 -9.08
CA ALA A 47 -2.36 -0.95 -8.39
C ALA A 47 -3.36 0.11 -8.87
N ILE A 48 -2.90 1.35 -9.08
CA ILE A 48 -3.73 2.42 -9.64
C ILE A 48 -4.16 2.08 -11.08
N ILE A 49 -3.20 1.68 -11.93
CA ILE A 49 -3.48 1.35 -13.34
C ILE A 49 -4.49 0.20 -13.42
N LEU A 50 -4.26 -0.88 -12.67
CA LEU A 50 -5.14 -2.05 -12.66
C LEU A 50 -6.52 -1.71 -12.09
N GLY A 51 -6.60 -0.92 -11.03
CA GLY A 51 -7.88 -0.48 -10.48
C GLY A 51 -8.70 0.37 -11.45
N VAL A 52 -8.05 1.21 -12.26
CA VAL A 52 -8.75 1.97 -13.31
C VAL A 52 -9.15 1.07 -14.49
N LEU A 53 -8.28 0.12 -14.89
CA LEU A 53 -8.53 -0.76 -16.03
C LEU A 53 -9.62 -1.81 -15.76
N TYR A 54 -9.67 -2.36 -14.55
CA TYR A 54 -10.58 -3.43 -14.15
C TYR A 54 -11.79 -2.94 -13.36
N PHE A 55 -12.24 -1.71 -13.64
CA PHE A 55 -13.33 -1.02 -12.93
C PHE A 55 -14.67 -1.78 -12.88
N GLY A 56 -14.81 -2.89 -13.60
CA GLY A 56 -15.96 -3.81 -13.53
C GLY A 56 -16.09 -4.52 -12.18
N ASP A 57 -14.99 -4.78 -11.47
CA ASP A 57 -15.02 -5.21 -10.06
C ASP A 57 -14.78 -3.98 -9.18
N LEU A 58 -15.87 -3.27 -8.87
CA LEU A 58 -15.82 -1.99 -8.16
C LEU A 58 -15.14 -2.12 -6.80
N LEU A 59 -15.36 -3.22 -6.07
CA LEU A 59 -14.76 -3.42 -4.75
C LEU A 59 -13.25 -3.59 -4.85
N GLN A 60 -12.77 -4.49 -5.70
CA GLN A 60 -11.33 -4.71 -5.89
C GLN A 60 -10.64 -3.46 -6.46
N SER A 61 -11.32 -2.77 -7.38
CA SER A 61 -10.82 -1.57 -8.06
C SER A 61 -10.63 -0.39 -7.12
N ILE A 62 -11.63 -0.11 -6.29
CA ILE A 62 -11.54 0.97 -5.30
C ILE A 62 -10.42 0.68 -4.31
N VAL A 63 -10.33 -0.56 -3.82
CA VAL A 63 -9.28 -0.96 -2.87
C VAL A 63 -7.90 -0.84 -3.50
N ALA A 64 -7.73 -1.25 -4.75
CA ALA A 64 -6.46 -1.17 -5.47
C ALA A 64 -6.02 0.28 -5.70
N ILE A 65 -6.96 1.15 -6.07
CA ILE A 65 -6.70 2.58 -6.25
C ILE A 65 -6.31 3.20 -4.91
N VAL A 66 -7.08 2.95 -3.84
CA VAL A 66 -6.81 3.52 -2.52
C VAL A 66 -5.46 3.03 -1.98
N ALA A 67 -5.19 1.73 -2.06
CA ALA A 67 -3.92 1.16 -1.63
C ALA A 67 -2.75 1.71 -2.45
N GLY A 68 -2.91 1.79 -3.77
CA GLY A 68 -1.91 2.34 -4.68
C GLY A 68 -1.61 3.82 -4.44
N LEU A 69 -2.62 4.63 -4.15
CA LEU A 69 -2.46 6.03 -3.78
C LEU A 69 -1.67 6.17 -2.48
N ILE A 70 -1.96 5.37 -1.46
CA ILE A 70 -1.22 5.44 -0.18
C ILE A 70 0.23 4.99 -0.34
N LEU A 71 0.46 3.93 -1.13
CA LEU A 71 1.82 3.51 -1.49
C LEU A 71 2.58 4.65 -2.20
N ALA A 72 1.93 5.38 -3.10
CA ALA A 72 2.53 6.54 -3.77
C ALA A 72 2.77 7.71 -2.79
N VAL A 73 1.88 7.93 -1.84
CA VAL A 73 2.01 8.97 -0.79
C VAL A 73 3.20 8.71 0.14
N GLY A 74 3.57 7.46 0.40
CA GLY A 74 4.80 7.15 1.13
C GLY A 74 6.07 7.71 0.47
N LEU A 75 6.06 7.87 -0.86
CA LEU A 75 7.16 8.50 -1.60
C LEU A 75 7.10 10.01 -1.51
N LEU A 76 5.90 10.58 -1.53
CA LEU A 76 5.71 12.02 -1.36
C LEU A 76 6.34 12.49 -0.04
N THR A 77 6.25 11.71 1.04
CA THR A 77 6.89 12.05 2.32
C THR A 77 8.42 12.01 2.31
N SER A 78 9.06 11.35 1.35
CA SER A 78 10.52 11.27 1.25
C SER A 78 11.13 12.38 0.39
N ILE A 79 10.31 13.19 -0.29
CA ILE A 79 10.75 14.31 -1.12
C ILE A 79 10.91 15.57 -0.23
N PRO A 80 12.13 16.09 -0.04
CA PRO A 80 12.39 17.25 0.83
C PRO A 80 11.73 18.56 0.38
N ALA A 81 11.29 18.62 -0.89
CA ALA A 81 10.68 19.79 -1.51
C ALA A 81 9.14 19.78 -1.48
N ILE A 82 8.52 18.83 -0.76
CA ILE A 82 7.06 18.74 -0.73
C ILE A 82 6.46 19.85 0.14
N GLY A 83 5.42 20.51 -0.35
CA GLY A 83 4.76 21.60 0.39
C GLY A 83 4.17 21.12 1.73
N ASN A 84 4.13 22.00 2.72
CA ASN A 84 3.66 21.69 4.09
C ASN A 84 2.26 21.06 4.13
N ASP A 85 1.34 21.50 3.26
CA ASP A 85 -0.03 20.96 3.22
C ASP A 85 -0.07 19.53 2.67
N ILE A 86 0.73 19.25 1.63
CA ILE A 86 0.87 17.91 1.07
C ILE A 86 1.53 16.98 2.09
N ALA A 87 2.55 17.46 2.82
CA ALA A 87 3.20 16.70 3.88
C ALA A 87 2.22 16.33 5.02
N LYS A 88 1.32 17.25 5.41
CA LYS A 88 0.29 16.97 6.42
C LYS A 88 -0.70 15.90 5.96
N VAL A 89 -1.23 16.04 4.74
CA VAL A 89 -2.14 15.04 4.15
C VAL A 89 -1.45 13.69 4.04
N ALA A 90 -0.19 13.68 3.59
CA ALA A 90 0.59 12.47 3.45
C ALA A 90 0.85 11.76 4.79
N LYS A 91 1.18 12.53 5.84
CA LYS A 91 1.34 12.00 7.20
C LYS A 91 0.03 11.46 7.77
N TRP A 92 -1.09 12.13 7.50
CA TRP A 92 -2.41 11.67 7.89
C TRP A 92 -2.79 10.36 7.19
N LEU A 93 -2.61 10.28 5.87
CA LEU A 93 -2.83 9.06 5.08
C LEU A 93 -1.91 7.91 5.51
N GLY A 94 -0.64 8.22 5.81
CA GLY A 94 0.31 7.27 6.38
C GLY A 94 -0.14 6.69 7.72
N GLY A 95 -0.91 7.44 8.52
CA GLY A 95 -1.51 6.93 9.76
C GLY A 95 -2.55 5.83 9.54
N PHE A 96 -3.23 5.82 8.38
CA PHE A 96 -4.21 4.79 8.01
C PHE A 96 -3.63 3.65 7.18
N GLN A 97 -2.35 3.76 6.79
CA GLN A 97 -1.68 2.81 5.92
C GLN A 97 -1.87 1.35 6.37
N THR A 98 -1.66 1.06 7.65
CA THR A 98 -1.79 -0.30 8.18
C THR A 98 -3.20 -0.85 8.09
N ILE A 99 -4.19 -0.02 8.46
CA ILE A 99 -5.60 -0.41 8.45
C ILE A 99 -6.01 -0.72 7.01
N ILE A 100 -5.63 0.14 6.08
CA ILE A 100 -5.95 -0.03 4.66
C ILE A 100 -5.19 -1.22 4.08
N GLY A 101 -3.95 -1.46 4.53
CA GLY A 101 -3.19 -2.65 4.17
C GLY A 101 -3.87 -3.95 4.57
N VAL A 102 -4.38 -4.02 5.81
CA VAL A 102 -5.14 -5.17 6.30
C VAL A 102 -6.44 -5.37 5.51
N ILE A 103 -7.19 -4.29 5.26
CA ILE A 103 -8.42 -4.34 4.45
C ILE A 103 -8.11 -4.85 3.03
N ALA A 104 -7.04 -4.36 2.40
CA ALA A 104 -6.65 -4.78 1.06
C ALA A 104 -6.27 -6.27 0.99
N ILE A 105 -5.59 -6.80 2.03
CA ILE A 105 -5.30 -8.23 2.12
C ILE A 105 -6.60 -9.04 2.25
N ILE A 106 -7.50 -8.66 3.16
CA ILE A 106 -8.76 -9.38 3.40
C ILE A 106 -9.61 -9.41 2.12
N LEU A 107 -9.79 -8.26 1.48
CA LEU A 107 -10.61 -8.16 0.27
C LEU A 107 -9.94 -8.82 -0.93
N GLY A 108 -8.61 -8.74 -1.05
CA GLY A 108 -7.88 -9.46 -2.09
C GLY A 108 -7.99 -10.98 -1.92
N ILE A 109 -7.89 -11.52 -0.70
CA ILE A 109 -8.11 -12.94 -0.44
C ILE A 109 -9.56 -13.33 -0.73
N TRP A 110 -10.52 -12.47 -0.34
CA TRP A 110 -11.94 -12.71 -0.63
C TRP A 110 -12.16 -12.86 -2.14
N GLY A 111 -11.74 -11.89 -2.96
CA GLY A 111 -11.92 -11.97 -4.41
C GLY A 111 -11.09 -13.06 -5.12
N LEU A 112 -10.10 -13.66 -4.45
CA LEU A 112 -9.45 -14.87 -4.97
C LEU A 112 -10.27 -16.14 -4.70
N LEU A 113 -11.04 -16.16 -3.61
CA LEU A 113 -11.81 -17.32 -3.17
C LEU A 113 -13.23 -17.36 -3.73
N PHE A 114 -13.78 -16.21 -4.14
CA PHE A 114 -15.14 -16.03 -4.63
C PHE A 114 -15.12 -15.27 -5.95
#